data_AF-A0A2E0WPU5-F1
#
_entry.id   AF-A0A2E0WPU5-F1
#
_cell.length_a   1.000
_cell.length_b   1.000
_cell.length_c   1.000
_cell.angle_alpha   90.00
_cell.angle_beta   90.00
_cell.angle_gamma   90.00
#
_symmetry.space_group_name_H-M   'P 1'
#
loop_
_entity.id
_entity.type
_entity.pdbx_description
1 polymer ?
#
loop_
_entity_poly.entity_id
_entity_poly.type
_entity_poly.pdbx_seq_one_letter_code
_entity_poly.pdbx_strand_id
1 'polypeptide(L)' 'MKNMQNDRYQSHLRMAWVIYALITLALIVVLVLFVAQDTEERFFFTIMPAAAAYVFRPTERYLSRLIFRFTGVSRPAENE' A
#
# COMPACT_ATOMS: atom_id res chain seq x y z
N MET A 1 -10.26 -26.05 -6.36
CA MET A 1 -10.48 -25.16 -5.19
C MET A 1 -9.26 -24.31 -4.83
N LYS A 2 -8.04 -24.88 -4.78
CA LYS A 2 -6.79 -24.15 -4.45
C LYS A 2 -6.50 -22.96 -5.38
N ASN A 3 -6.68 -23.15 -6.70
CA ASN A 3 -6.47 -22.10 -7.71
C ASN A 3 -7.44 -20.91 -7.52
N MET A 4 -8.73 -21.18 -7.30
CA MET A 4 -9.74 -20.14 -7.04
C MET A 4 -9.50 -19.34 -5.75
N GLN A 5 -8.91 -19.97 -4.73
CA GLN A 5 -8.52 -19.25 -3.50
C GLN A 5 -7.28 -18.39 -3.73
N ASN A 6 -6.28 -18.92 -4.46
CA ASN A 6 -5.08 -18.18 -4.85
C ASN A 6 -5.43 -16.94 -5.70
N ASP A 7 -6.30 -17.08 -6.70
CA ASP A 7 -6.68 -15.97 -7.59
C ASP A 7 -7.38 -14.84 -6.83
N ARG A 8 -8.28 -15.19 -5.89
CA ARG A 8 -8.96 -14.22 -5.03
C ARG A 8 -7.99 -13.51 -4.09
N TYR A 9 -7.08 -14.27 -3.46
CA TYR A 9 -6.05 -13.71 -2.59
C TYR A 9 -5.12 -12.76 -3.35
N GLN A 10 -4.64 -13.14 -4.53
CA GLN A 10 -3.79 -12.31 -5.39
C GLN A 10 -4.51 -11.02 -5.83
N SER A 11 -5.80 -11.11 -6.15
CA SER A 11 -6.62 -9.93 -6.47
C SER A 11 -6.72 -8.96 -5.27
N HIS A 12 -6.98 -9.48 -4.07
CA HIS A 12 -7.05 -8.66 -2.86
C HIS A 12 -5.69 -8.08 -2.47
N LEU A 13 -4.60 -8.81 -2.69
CA LEU A 13 -3.24 -8.31 -2.47
C LEU A 13 -2.93 -7.15 -3.41
N ARG A 14 -3.25 -7.29 -4.71
CA ARG A 14 -3.11 -6.21 -5.68
C ARG A 14 -3.93 -4.98 -5.28
N MET A 15 -5.19 -5.19 -4.86
CA MET A 15 -6.06 -4.11 -4.41
C MET A 15 -5.51 -3.42 -3.15
N ALA A 16 -4.97 -4.16 -2.19
CA ALA A 16 -4.34 -3.59 -1.00
C ALA A 16 -3.13 -2.70 -1.34
N TRP A 17 -2.30 -3.12 -2.30
CA TRP A 17 -1.20 -2.29 -2.82
C TRP A 17 -1.68 -1.03 -3.52
N VAL A 18 -2.75 -1.12 -4.31
CA VAL A 18 -3.36 0.06 -4.95
C VAL A 18 -3.88 1.04 -3.90
N ILE A 19 -4.58 0.56 -2.87
CA ILE A 19 -5.07 1.40 -1.77
C ILE A 19 -3.90 2.08 -1.04
N TYR A 20 -2.83 1.33 -0.74
CA TYR A 20 -1.62 1.88 -0.12
C TYR A 20 -1.00 3.01 -0.96
N ALA A 21 -0.89 2.81 -2.27
CA ALA A 21 -0.37 3.82 -3.19
C ALA A 21 -1.27 5.07 -3.25
N LEU A 22 -2.60 4.89 -3.27
CA LEU A 22 -3.55 6.00 -3.28
C LEU A 22 -3.50 6.83 -2.00
N ILE A 23 -3.41 6.18 -0.83
CA ILE A 23 -3.25 6.87 0.46
C ILE A 23 -1.94 7.67 0.48
N THR A 24 -0.85 7.06 0.01
CA THR A 24 0.46 7.73 -0.09
C THR A 24 0.38 8.97 -0.99
N LEU A 25 -0.25 8.84 -2.16
CA LEU A 25 -0.43 9.95 -3.09
C LEU A 25 -1.29 11.06 -2.48
N ALA A 26 -2.39 10.71 -1.81
CA ALA A 26 -3.25 11.67 -1.13
C ALA A 26 -2.47 12.44 -0.05
N LEU A 27 -1.64 11.76 0.74
CA LEU A 27 -0.76 12.39 1.73
C LEU A 27 0.22 13.37 1.08
N ILE A 28 0.87 12.99 -0.03
CA ILE A 28 1.77 13.87 -0.77
C ILE A 28 1.02 15.13 -1.23
N VAL A 29 -0.16 14.97 -1.82
CA VAL A 29 -0.98 16.10 -2.28
C VAL A 29 -1.34 17.03 -1.13
N VAL A 30 -1.71 16.49 0.03
CA VAL A 30 -2.02 17.29 1.22
C VAL A 30 -0.78 18.07 1.70
N LEU A 31 0.38 17.41 1.79
CA LEU A 31 1.62 18.06 2.21
C LEU A 31 2.03 19.18 1.24
N VAL A 32 1.94 18.93 -0.08
CA VAL A 32 2.33 19.90 -1.09
C VAL A 32 1.37 21.10 -1.17
N LEU A 33 0.06 20.90 -1.03
CA LEU A 33 -0.92 21.98 -1.18
C LEU A 33 -1.17 22.78 0.10
N PHE A 34 -1.10 22.14 1.27
CA PHE A 34 -1.49 22.77 2.53
C PHE A 34 -0.32 23.05 3.48
N VAL A 35 0.79 22.30 3.39
CA VAL A 35 1.93 22.45 4.30
C VAL A 35 3.08 23.22 3.65
N ALA A 36 3.39 22.92 2.38
CA ALA A 36 4.50 23.53 1.67
C ALA A 36 4.22 25.02 1.35
N GLN A 37 5.06 25.91 1.87
CA GLN A 37 4.93 27.36 1.64
C GLN A 37 5.73 27.80 0.42
N ASP A 38 6.95 27.28 0.27
CA ASP A 38 7.87 27.66 -0.81
C ASP A 38 8.07 26.56 -1.86
N THR A 39 8.64 26.95 -3.01
CA THR A 39 8.90 26.04 -4.14
C THR A 39 9.84 24.89 -3.77
N GLU A 40 10.84 25.18 -2.93
CA GLU A 40 11.79 24.18 -2.44
C GLU A 40 11.09 23.13 -1.56
N GLU A 41 10.23 23.55 -0.64
CA GLU A 41 9.46 22.64 0.21
C GLU A 41 8.50 21.77 -0.60
N ARG A 42 7.83 22.32 -1.63
CA ARG A 42 6.95 21.55 -2.53
C ARG A 42 7.70 20.43 -3.24
N PHE A 43 8.94 20.69 -3.65
CA PHE A 43 9.81 19.68 -4.25
C PHE A 43 10.15 18.59 -3.22
N PHE A 44 10.57 18.96 -2.02
CA PHE A 44 10.87 18.00 -0.96
C PHE A 44 9.66 17.15 -0.56
N PHE A 45 8.49 17.76 -0.35
CA PHE A 45 7.26 17.05 0.00
C PHE A 45 6.71 16.18 -1.13
N THR A 46 7.14 16.36 -2.37
CA THR A 46 6.78 15.45 -3.46
C THR A 46 7.63 14.17 -3.40
N ILE A 47 8.93 14.29 -3.14
CA ILE A 47 9.88 13.19 -3.32
C ILE A 47 10.14 12.43 -2.01
N MET A 48 10.33 13.13 -0.89
CA MET A 48 10.63 12.50 0.39
C MET A 48 9.52 11.56 0.87
N PRO A 49 8.23 11.93 0.85
CA PRO A 49 7.19 11.01 1.32
C PRO A 49 7.03 9.81 0.37
N ALA A 50 7.27 9.98 -0.93
CA ALA A 50 7.29 8.86 -1.87
C ALA A 50 8.43 7.88 -1.56
N ALA A 51 9.64 8.41 -1.28
CA ALA A 51 10.78 7.59 -0.87
C ALA A 51 10.53 6.90 0.49
N ALA A 52 9.98 7.62 1.46
CA ALA A 52 9.60 7.08 2.76
C ALA A 52 8.56 5.96 2.62
N ALA A 53 7.55 6.13 1.77
CA ALA A 53 6.54 5.10 1.51
C ALA A 53 7.14 3.85 0.84
N TYR A 54 8.22 3.97 0.08
CA TYR A 54 8.93 2.81 -0.46
C TYR A 54 9.74 2.09 0.62
N VAL A 55 10.47 2.83 1.46
CA VAL A 55 11.30 2.29 2.55
C VAL A 55 10.43 1.64 3.62
N PHE A 56 9.37 2.31 4.03
CA PHE A 56 8.40 1.84 5.04
C PHE A 56 7.24 1.06 4.43
N ARG A 57 7.43 0.48 3.24
CA ARG A 57 6.39 -0.31 2.60
C ARG A 57 5.93 -1.45 3.52
N PRO A 58 4.62 -1.72 3.61
CA PRO A 58 4.12 -2.77 4.47
C PRO A 58 4.63 -4.13 4.01
N THR A 59 4.99 -4.98 4.96
CA THR A 59 5.41 -6.35 4.65
C THR A 59 4.23 -7.17 4.14
N GLU A 60 4.49 -8.15 3.27
CA GLU A 60 3.44 -9.05 2.78
C GLU A 60 2.68 -9.73 3.92
N ARG A 61 3.38 -10.10 5.00
CA ARG A 61 2.74 -10.71 6.18
C ARG A 61 1.72 -9.78 6.83
N TYR A 62 2.04 -8.50 6.92
CA TYR A 62 1.12 -7.50 7.46
C TYR A 62 -0.09 -7.31 6.55
N LEU A 63 0.13 -7.15 5.24
CA LEU A 63 -0.95 -7.06 4.26
C LEU A 63 -1.83 -8.32 4.25
N SER A 64 -1.22 -9.51 4.32
CA SER A 64 -1.94 -10.80 4.40
C SER A 64 -2.89 -10.83 5.60
N ARG A 65 -2.41 -10.35 6.76
CA ARG A 65 -3.22 -10.28 7.99
C ARG A 65 -4.39 -9.31 7.85
N LEU A 66 -4.18 -8.16 7.20
CA LEU A 66 -5.25 -7.19 6.92
C LEU A 66 -6.27 -7.76 5.93
N ILE A 67 -5.81 -8.38 4.84
CA ILE A 67 -6.68 -9.03 3.85
C ILE A 67 -7.53 -10.09 4.54
N PHE A 68 -6.92 -10.97 5.34
CA PHE A 68 -7.66 -11.99 6.08
C PHE A 68 -8.68 -11.37 7.05
N ARG A 69 -8.30 -10.31 7.77
CA ARG A 69 -9.20 -9.62 8.71
C ARG A 69 -10.41 -8.98 8.03
N PHE A 70 -10.23 -8.39 6.85
CA PHE A 70 -11.30 -7.65 6.16
C PHE A 70 -12.10 -8.48 5.16
N THR A 71 -11.52 -9.54 4.61
CA THR A 71 -12.14 -10.34 3.52
C THR A 71 -12.36 -11.81 3.91
N GLY A 72 -11.77 -12.28 5.01
CA GLY A 72 -11.77 -13.69 5.39
C GLY A 72 -10.89 -14.60 4.51
N VAL A 73 -10.26 -14.06 3.47
CA VAL A 73 -9.41 -14.83 2.55
C VAL A 73 -8.01 -14.97 3.13
N SER A 74 -7.61 -16.21 3.43
CA SER A 74 -6.26 -16.53 3.90
C SER A 74 -5.28 -16.68 2.74
N ARG A 75 -3.99 -16.37 3.01
CA ARG A 75 -2.89 -16.71 2.11
C ARG A 75 -2.94 -18.23 1.87
N PRO A 76 -2.87 -18.70 0.62
CA PRO A 76 -2.82 -20.13 0.35
C PRO A 76 -1.64 -20.74 1.11
N ALA A 77 -1.85 -21.89 1.75
CA ALA A 77 -0.75 -22.64 2.34
C ALA A 77 0.25 -22.92 1.21
N GLU A 78 1.45 -22.36 1.37
CA GLU A 78 2.61 -22.67 0.56
C GLU A 78 2.88 -24.15 0.87
N ASN A 79 2.60 -25.02 -0.10
CA ASN A 79 3.10 -26.38 -0.01
C ASN A 79 4.59 -26.21 -0.27
N GLU A 80 5.41 -26.58 0.71
CA GLU A 80 6.73 -27.13 0.36
C GLU A 80 6.59 -28.22 -0.69
#